data_AF-W1YST7-F1
#
_entry.id   AF-W1YST7-F1
#
_cell.length_a   1.000
_cell.length_b   1.000
_cell.length_c   1.000
_cell.angle_alpha   90.00
_cell.angle_beta   90.00
_cell.angle_gamma   90.00
#
_symmetry.space_group_name_H-M   'P 1'
#
loop_
_entity.id
_entity.type
_entity.pdbx_description
1 polymer ?
#
loop_
_entity_poly.entity_id
_entity_poly.type
_entity_poly.pdbx_seq_one_letter_code
_entity_poly.pdbx_strand_id
1 'polypeptide(L)'
;EGEFVTSRHLRDRLFREVETNVSMKVEETDSADAFKVSGRGELHLAVLIETMRREGYELQVGKPRVIFKTINDKLCEPLEALT
;
A
#
# COMPACT_ATOMS: atom_id res chain seq x y z
N GLU A 1 6.39 8.18 -19.86
CA GLU A 1 6.24 9.44 -19.13
C GLU A 1 4.85 9.42 -18.53
N GLY A 2 4.79 9.42 -17.20
CA GLY A 2 3.54 9.29 -16.46
C GLY A 2 2.67 10.53 -16.57
N GLU A 3 1.39 10.31 -16.84
CA GLU A 3 0.38 11.38 -16.90
C GLU A 3 -0.03 11.83 -15.49
N PHE A 4 0.11 10.93 -14.49
CA PHE A 4 -0.33 11.17 -13.11
C PHE A 4 0.87 11.20 -12.15
N VAL A 5 1.39 12.42 -11.91
CA VAL A 5 2.57 12.66 -11.05
C VAL A 5 2.27 13.40 -9.74
N THR A 6 1.05 13.90 -9.56
CA THR A 6 0.70 14.73 -8.39
C THR A 6 0.26 13.87 -7.20
N SER A 7 0.61 14.31 -5.99
CA SER A 7 0.16 13.66 -4.75
C SER A 7 -1.38 13.56 -4.66
N ARG A 8 -2.11 14.54 -5.21
CA ARG A 8 -3.58 14.51 -5.25
C ARG A 8 -4.12 13.34 -6.09
N HIS A 9 -3.58 13.13 -7.30
CA HIS A 9 -3.99 12.01 -8.13
C HIS A 9 -3.66 10.67 -7.46
N LEU A 10 -2.47 10.57 -6.85
CA LEU A 10 -2.06 9.38 -6.11
C LEU A 10 -3.01 9.08 -4.95
N ARG A 11 -3.36 10.10 -4.16
CA ARG A 11 -4.32 10.01 -3.05
C ARG A 11 -5.67 9.50 -3.54
N ASP A 12 -6.27 10.17 -4.51
CA ASP A 12 -7.61 9.83 -5.01
C ASP A 12 -7.65 8.38 -5.54
N ARG A 13 -6.58 7.94 -6.22
CA ARG A 13 -6.47 6.55 -6.72
C ARG A 13 -6.33 5.52 -5.60
N LEU A 14 -5.52 5.81 -4.58
CA LEU A 14 -5.31 4.92 -3.44
C LEU A 14 -6.59 4.80 -2.59
N PHE A 15 -7.27 5.91 -2.32
CA PHE A 15 -8.52 5.90 -1.56
C PHE A 15 -9.64 5.19 -2.32
N ARG A 16 -9.72 5.36 -3.64
CA ARG A 16 -10.65 4.60 -4.49
C ARG A 16 -10.40 3.10 -4.45
N GLU A 17 -9.13 2.67 -4.37
CA GLU A 17 -8.78 1.26 -4.23
C GLU A 17 -9.29 0.70 -2.90
N VAL A 18 -9.15 1.44 -1.79
CA VAL A 18 -9.63 1.02 -0.46
C VAL A 18 -11.14 0.76 -0.45
N GLU A 19 -11.92 1.51 -1.21
CA GLU A 19 -13.38 1.30 -1.32
C GLU A 19 -13.73 -0.05 -1.93
N THR A 20 -12.92 -0.55 -2.87
CA THR A 20 -13.14 -1.84 -3.53
C THR A 20 -12.42 -2.98 -2.82
N ASN A 21 -11.29 -2.69 -2.18
CA ASN A 21 -10.37 -3.67 -1.63
C ASN A 21 -10.32 -3.60 -0.10
N VAL A 22 -11.19 -4.38 0.54
CA VAL A 22 -11.31 -4.46 2.01
C VAL A 22 -10.03 -4.87 2.75
N SER A 23 -9.07 -5.48 2.04
CA SER A 23 -7.81 -5.93 2.62
C SER A 23 -6.71 -4.87 2.57
N MET A 24 -6.99 -3.72 1.95
CA MET A 24 -6.09 -2.59 1.85
C MET A 24 -6.46 -1.52 2.88
N LYS A 25 -5.44 -0.89 3.47
CA LYS A 25 -5.57 0.30 4.30
C LYS A 25 -4.57 1.34 3.83
N VAL A 26 -5.03 2.59 3.73
CA VAL A 26 -4.20 3.73 3.36
C VAL A 26 -4.27 4.73 4.49
N GLU A 27 -3.11 5.17 4.97
CA GLU A 27 -2.96 6.19 6.01
C GLU A 27 -2.15 7.35 5.45
N GLU A 28 -2.59 8.58 5.71
CA GLU A 28 -1.81 9.79 5.42
C GLU A 28 -0.64 9.89 6.42
N THR A 29 0.53 10.31 5.97
CA THR A 29 1.70 10.50 6.83
C THR A 29 1.92 11.98 7.15
N ASP A 30 2.97 12.30 7.92
CA ASP A 30 3.34 13.69 8.22
C ASP A 30 3.75 14.50 6.97
N SER A 31 4.04 13.81 5.85
CA SER A 31 4.34 14.42 4.56
C SER A 31 3.15 14.30 3.63
N ALA A 32 2.76 15.42 3.02
CA ALA A 32 1.65 15.48 2.07
C ALA A 32 1.88 14.66 0.78
N ASP A 33 3.12 14.27 0.52
CA ASP A 33 3.52 13.50 -0.67
C ASP A 33 3.80 12.01 -0.35
N ALA A 34 3.56 11.56 0.88
CA ALA A 34 3.79 10.20 1.29
C ALA A 34 2.56 9.57 1.95
N PHE A 35 2.21 8.38 1.47
CA PHE A 35 1.08 7.59 1.96
C PHE A 35 1.58 6.25 2.45
N LYS A 36 1.08 5.82 3.60
CA LYS A 36 1.36 4.50 4.14
C LYS A 36 0.28 3.53 3.69
N VAL A 37 0.64 2.62 2.80
CA VAL A 37 -0.25 1.59 2.26
C VAL A 37 0.04 0.26 2.93
N SER A 38 -0.98 -0.35 3.51
CA SER A 38 -0.94 -1.67 4.14
C SER A 38 -1.85 -2.62 3.37
N GLY A 39 -1.36 -3.83 3.05
CA GLY A 39 -2.12 -4.84 2.32
C GLY A 39 -1.89 -6.25 2.88
N ARG A 40 -2.65 -7.21 2.35
CA ARG A 40 -2.59 -8.65 2.73
C ARG A 40 -1.25 -9.35 2.48
N GLY A 41 -0.31 -8.75 1.77
CA GLY A 41 1.01 -9.34 1.50
C GLY A 41 1.79 -8.55 0.46
N GLU A 42 3.02 -8.96 0.20
CA GLU A 42 3.90 -8.30 -0.77
C GLU A 42 3.34 -8.38 -2.19
N LEU A 43 2.85 -9.56 -2.61
CA LEU A 43 2.28 -9.77 -3.94
C LEU A 43 1.08 -8.85 -4.19
N HIS A 44 0.24 -8.66 -3.17
CA HIS A 44 -0.91 -7.78 -3.27
C HIS A 44 -0.49 -6.33 -3.57
N LEU A 45 0.53 -5.82 -2.87
CA LEU A 45 1.08 -4.49 -3.12
C LEU A 45 1.75 -4.41 -4.50
N ALA A 46 2.47 -5.46 -4.92
CA ALA A 46 3.12 -5.51 -6.22
C ALA A 46 2.12 -5.42 -7.38
N VAL A 47 0.98 -6.12 -7.28
CA VAL A 47 -0.09 -6.07 -8.28
C VAL A 47 -0.70 -4.67 -8.36
N LEU A 48 -0.94 -4.00 -7.22
CA LEU A 48 -1.43 -2.62 -7.22
C LEU A 48 -0.44 -1.68 -7.91
N ILE A 49 0.83 -1.75 -7.54
CA ILE A 49 1.88 -0.88 -8.09
C ILE A 49 1.99 -1.06 -9.61
N GLU A 50 1.99 -2.30 -10.10
CA GLU A 50 2.06 -2.58 -11.54
C GLU A 50 0.80 -2.10 -12.27
N THR A 51 -0.38 -2.22 -11.64
CA THR A 51 -1.63 -1.71 -12.21
C THR A 51 -1.57 -0.18 -12.34
N MET A 52 -1.16 0.52 -11.28
CA MET A 52 -0.98 1.97 -11.30
C MET A 52 0.09 2.40 -12.32
N ARG A 53 1.16 1.62 -12.48
CA ARG A 53 2.18 1.88 -13.51
C ARG A 53 1.61 1.79 -14.92
N ARG A 54 0.72 0.83 -15.20
CA ARG A 54 0.01 0.69 -16.49
C ARG A 54 -1.03 1.77 -16.71
N GLU A 55 -1.64 2.27 -15.65
CA GLU A 55 -2.54 3.42 -15.67
C GLU A 55 -1.79 4.76 -15.88
N GLY A 56 -0.45 4.76 -15.88
CA GLY A 56 0.37 5.95 -16.15
C GLY A 56 0.74 6.75 -14.91
N TYR A 57 0.64 6.16 -13.71
CA TYR A 57 1.13 6.79 -12.48
C TYR A 57 2.64 6.60 -12.34
N GLU A 58 3.30 7.67 -11.92
CA GLU A 58 4.70 7.61 -11.47
C GLU A 58 4.76 7.80 -9.96
N LEU A 59 5.37 6.83 -9.28
CA LEU A 59 5.46 6.80 -7.83
C LEU A 59 6.73 6.08 -7.38
N GLN A 60 7.23 6.45 -6.21
CA GLN A 60 8.35 5.80 -5.55
C GLN A 60 7.84 4.97 -4.37
N VAL A 61 8.30 3.73 -4.26
CA VAL A 61 7.92 2.83 -3.16
C VAL A 61 9.09 2.61 -2.20
N GLY A 62 8.80 2.62 -0.90
CA GLY A 62 9.74 2.21 0.13
C GLY A 62 9.81 0.69 0.27
N LYS A 63 10.84 0.21 1.00
CA LYS A 63 10.97 -1.23 1.30
C LYS A 63 9.75 -1.71 2.12
N PRO A 64 9.07 -2.79 1.70
CA PRO A 64 7.96 -3.35 2.46
C PRO A 64 8.42 -3.80 3.85
N ARG A 65 7.55 -3.64 4.84
CA ARG A 65 7.79 -4.04 6.24
C ARG A 65 6.61 -4.86 6.75
N VAL A 66 6.89 -5.85 7.58
CA VAL A 66 5.85 -6.62 8.27
C VAL A 66 5.18 -5.76 9.34
N ILE A 67 3.88 -5.96 9.52
CA ILE A 67 3.09 -5.28 10.54
C ILE A 67 3.07 -6.18 11.78
N PHE A 68 3.87 -5.82 12.78
CA PHE A 68 3.83 -6.49 14.07
C PHE A 68 2.53 -6.17 14.80
N LYS A 69 2.00 -7.17 15.52
CA LYS A 69 0.86 -7.00 16.42
C LYS A 69 1.19 -7.55 17.79
N THR A 70 0.76 -6.86 18.83
CA THR A 70 0.84 -7.37 20.20
C THR A 70 -0.39 -8.23 20.47
N ILE A 71 -0.20 -9.51 20.77
CA ILE A 71 -1.25 -10.46 21.11
C ILE A 71 -0.85 -11.11 22.44
N ASN A 72 -1.68 -10.97 23.48
CA ASN A 72 -1.39 -11.50 24.82
C ASN A 72 -0.02 -11.04 25.35
N ASP A 73 0.26 -9.72 25.27
CA ASP A 73 1.52 -9.08 25.66
C ASP A 73 2.78 -9.60 24.94
N LYS A 74 2.61 -10.38 23.86
CA LYS A 74 3.71 -10.86 23.02
C LYS A 74 3.69 -10.17 21.67
N LEU A 75 4.87 -9.73 21.23
CA LEU A 75 5.06 -9.21 19.89
C LEU A 75 5.01 -10.37 18.90
N CYS A 76 4.04 -10.35 17.98
CA CYS A 76 3.85 -11.38 16.97
C CYS A 76 4.02 -10.78 15.56
N GLU A 77 4.75 -11.51 14.71
CA GLU A 77 4.85 -11.23 13.28
C GLU A 77 3.83 -12.06 12.48
N PRO A 78 3.38 -11.58 11.31
CA PRO A 78 2.51 -12.35 10.43
C PRO A 78 3.28 -13.51 9.78
N LEU A 79 2.64 -14.68 9.66
CA LEU A 79 3.22 -15.88 9.07
C LEU A 79 2.31 -16.38 7.93
N GLU A 80 2.90 -16.68 6.78
CA GLU A 80 2.18 -17.17 5.60
C GLU A 80 2.42 -18.69 5.44
N ALA A 81 1.35 -19.45 5.22
CA ALA A 81 1.44 -20.88 4.94
C ALA A 81 1.63 -21.09 3.44
N LEU A 82 2.84 -21.49 3.03
CA LEU A 82 3.14 -21.90 1.66
C LEU A 82 2.77 -23.37 1.48
N THR A 83 2.05 -23.69 0.41
CA THR A 83 1.79 -25.07 -0.03
C THR A 83 2.62 -25.39 -1.25
#